data_AF-A0A9E0WZR8-F1
#
_entry.id   AF-A0A9E0WZR8-F1
#
_cell.length_a   1.000
_cell.length_b   1.000
_cell.length_c   1.000
_cell.angle_alpha   90.00
_cell.angle_beta   90.00
_cell.angle_gamma   90.00
#
_symmetry.space_group_name_H-M   'P 1'
#
loop_
_entity.id
_entity.type
_entity.pdbx_description
1 polymer ?
#
loop_
_entity_poly.entity_id
_entity_poly.type
_entity_poly.pdbx_seq_one_letter_code
_entity_poly.pdbx_strand_id
1 'polypeptide(L)'
;MTKEQSHLRRILFIEELSPLIGKTANTIRTCATNAKYQHLIPRPFKLPNSRRLAWYEEDVLTWMGQAVPVGPTGRRRGRPTKAEQLARARLAAAIESQR
;
A
#
# COMPACT_ATOMS: atom_id res chain seq x y z
N MET A 1 -6.38 -35.43 9.32
CA MET A 1 -6.81 -35.55 7.90
C MET A 1 -7.02 -34.15 7.34
N THR A 2 -5.95 -33.46 6.96
CA THR A 2 -6.03 -32.19 6.22
C THR A 2 -6.10 -32.53 4.74
N LYS A 3 -7.22 -32.22 4.09
CA LYS A 3 -7.41 -32.40 2.66
C LYS A 3 -6.35 -31.55 1.95
N GLU A 4 -5.37 -32.22 1.37
CA GLU A 4 -4.45 -31.68 0.38
C GLU A 4 -5.25 -31.44 -0.90
N GLN A 5 -6.01 -30.34 -0.90
CA GLN A 5 -6.58 -29.82 -2.13
C GLN A 5 -5.39 -29.37 -2.97
N SER A 6 -5.10 -30.12 -4.03
CA SER A 6 -4.25 -29.69 -5.12
C SER A 6 -4.92 -28.49 -5.79
N HIS A 7 -4.79 -27.33 -5.16
CA HIS A 7 -5.36 -26.08 -5.63
C HIS A 7 -4.66 -25.72 -6.93
N LEU A 8 -5.37 -25.90 -8.06
CA LEU A 8 -5.01 -25.26 -9.31
C LEU A 8 -5.02 -23.75 -9.05
N ARG A 9 -3.83 -23.17 -8.88
CA ARG A 9 -3.63 -21.74 -8.66
C ARG A 9 -4.16 -21.02 -9.88
N ARG A 10 -5.15 -20.16 -9.70
CA ARG A 10 -5.74 -19.41 -10.80
C ARG A 10 -4.70 -18.42 -11.31
N ILE A 11 -4.50 -18.44 -12.63
CA ILE A 11 -3.60 -17.51 -13.30
C ILE A 11 -4.43 -16.36 -13.86
N LEU A 12 -4.01 -15.13 -13.57
CA LEU A 12 -4.58 -13.92 -14.12
C LEU A 12 -3.66 -13.35 -15.19
N PHE A 13 -4.25 -12.90 -16.29
CA PHE A 13 -3.57 -12.06 -17.28
C PHE A 13 -3.89 -10.59 -17.08
N ILE A 14 -3.26 -9.71 -17.87
CA ILE A 14 -3.40 -8.26 -17.77
C ILE A 14 -4.88 -7.82 -17.84
N GLU A 15 -5.67 -8.49 -18.68
CA GLU A 15 -7.08 -8.19 -18.92
C GLU A 15 -7.94 -8.47 -17.68
N GLU A 16 -7.60 -9.47 -16.88
CA GLU A 16 -8.27 -9.79 -15.62
C GLU A 16 -7.70 -8.98 -14.45
N LEU A 17 -6.40 -8.70 -14.46
CA LEU A 17 -5.72 -7.91 -13.44
C LEU A 17 -6.14 -6.44 -13.45
N SER A 18 -6.38 -5.89 -14.65
CA SER A 18 -6.75 -4.50 -14.86
C SER A 18 -7.99 -4.07 -14.05
N PRO A 19 -9.14 -4.74 -14.17
CA PRO A 19 -10.31 -4.41 -13.36
C PRO A 19 -10.10 -4.71 -11.87
N LEU A 20 -9.28 -5.71 -11.52
CA LEU A 20 -9.05 -6.11 -10.12
C LEU A 20 -8.27 -5.06 -9.32
N ILE A 21 -7.20 -4.50 -9.90
CA ILE A 21 -6.36 -3.48 -9.24
C ILE A 21 -6.89 -2.06 -9.50
N GLY A 22 -7.81 -1.88 -10.45
CA GLY A 22 -8.32 -0.57 -10.85
C GLY A 22 -7.30 0.27 -11.65
N LYS A 23 -6.36 -0.38 -12.34
CA LYS A 23 -5.39 0.27 -13.24
C LYS A 23 -5.67 -0.16 -14.67
N THR A 24 -5.41 0.71 -15.65
CA THR A 24 -5.56 0.32 -17.07
C THR A 24 -4.50 -0.72 -17.45
N ALA A 25 -4.83 -1.58 -18.42
CA ALA A 25 -3.89 -2.55 -18.98
C ALA A 25 -2.56 -1.91 -19.45
N ASN A 26 -2.62 -0.68 -19.99
CA ASN A 26 -1.42 0.03 -20.43
C ASN A 26 -0.53 0.44 -19.27
N THR A 27 -1.13 1.00 -18.21
CA THR A 27 -0.41 1.35 -16.97
C THR A 27 0.25 0.12 -16.36
N ILE A 28 -0.44 -1.02 -16.31
CA ILE A 28 0.12 -2.28 -15.80
C ILE A 28 1.34 -2.71 -16.62
N ARG A 29 1.28 -2.64 -17.96
CA ARG A 29 2.44 -2.95 -18.81
C ARG A 29 3.63 -2.04 -18.52
N THR A 30 3.41 -0.74 -18.38
CA THR A 30 4.46 0.22 -18.02
C THR A 30 5.05 -0.08 -16.64
N CYS A 31 4.22 -0.41 -15.65
CA CYS A 31 4.68 -0.79 -14.32
C CYS A 31 5.51 -2.08 -14.33
N ALA A 32 5.14 -3.06 -15.17
CA ALA A 32 5.86 -4.32 -15.27
C ALA A 32 7.24 -4.17 -15.96
N THR A 33 7.37 -3.28 -16.94
CA THR A 33 8.62 -3.13 -17.71
C THR A 33 9.58 -2.11 -17.11
N ASN A 34 9.07 -1.04 -16.50
CA ASN A 34 9.91 0.02 -15.95
C ASN A 34 10.28 -0.29 -14.49
N ALA A 35 11.56 -0.50 -14.21
CA ALA A 35 12.09 -0.80 -12.88
C ALA A 35 11.65 0.22 -11.81
N LYS A 36 11.47 1.50 -12.18
CA LYS A 36 10.99 2.55 -11.27
C LYS A 36 9.59 2.26 -10.72
N TYR A 37 8.73 1.59 -11.49
CA TYR A 37 7.30 1.44 -11.18
C TYR A 37 6.91 -0.01 -10.83
N GLN A 38 7.87 -0.94 -10.77
CA GLN A 38 7.58 -2.35 -10.47
C GLN A 38 6.92 -2.56 -9.10
N HIS A 39 7.21 -1.70 -8.12
CA HIS A 39 6.61 -1.76 -6.79
C HIS A 39 5.13 -1.36 -6.76
N LEU A 40 4.59 -0.80 -7.84
CA LEU A 40 3.20 -0.33 -7.93
C LEU A 40 2.20 -1.43 -8.35
N ILE A 41 2.70 -2.62 -8.68
CA ILE A 41 1.90 -3.79 -9.07
C ILE A 41 2.49 -5.05 -8.41
N PRO A 42 1.71 -6.13 -8.26
CA PRO A 42 2.24 -7.43 -7.86
C PRO A 42 3.28 -7.92 -8.88
N ARG A 43 4.26 -8.70 -8.42
CA ARG A 43 5.36 -9.19 -9.26
C ARG A 43 4.82 -10.13 -10.35
N PRO A 44 5.05 -9.82 -11.64
CA PRO A 44 4.65 -10.71 -12.74
C PRO A 44 5.59 -11.89 -12.90
N PHE A 45 5.11 -12.95 -13.52
CA PHE A 45 5.92 -14.03 -14.09
C PHE A 45 5.55 -14.27 -15.57
N LYS A 46 6.38 -15.08 -16.25
CA LYS A 46 6.12 -15.54 -17.62
C LYS A 46 5.91 -17.04 -17.60
N LEU A 47 4.89 -17.50 -18.34
CA LEU A 47 4.69 -18.92 -18.55
C LEU A 47 5.71 -19.48 -19.54
N PRO A 48 6.07 -20.77 -19.43
CA PRO A 48 6.89 -21.44 -20.42
C PRO A 48 6.30 -21.24 -21.83
N ASN A 49 7.15 -20.85 -22.79
CA ASN A 49 6.77 -20.60 -24.19
C ASN A 49 5.73 -19.48 -24.41
N SER A 50 5.42 -18.67 -23.39
CA SER A 50 4.49 -17.55 -23.51
C SER A 50 5.21 -16.21 -23.36
N ARG A 51 4.80 -15.25 -24.20
CA ARG A 51 5.26 -13.86 -24.10
C ARG A 51 4.38 -13.01 -23.18
N ARG A 52 3.23 -13.54 -22.73
CA ARG A 52 2.27 -12.81 -21.89
C ARG A 52 2.76 -12.75 -20.45
N LEU A 53 2.49 -11.62 -19.80
CA LEU A 53 2.67 -11.47 -18.36
C LEU A 53 1.50 -12.12 -17.64
N ALA A 54 1.81 -12.85 -16.58
CA ALA A 54 0.86 -13.60 -15.77
C ALA A 54 1.12 -13.37 -14.28
N TRP A 55 0.08 -13.58 -13.48
CA TRP A 55 0.11 -13.50 -12.03
C TRP A 55 -0.69 -14.65 -11.44
N TYR A 56 -0.34 -15.07 -10.23
CA TYR A 56 -1.19 -15.95 -9.45
C TYR A 56 -2.20 -15.09 -8.70
N GLU A 57 -3.47 -15.48 -8.76
CA GLU A 57 -4.54 -14.74 -8.09
C GLU A 57 -4.25 -14.59 -6.59
N GLU A 58 -3.71 -15.62 -5.92
CA GLU A 58 -3.38 -15.55 -4.51
C GLU A 58 -2.33 -14.48 -4.16
N ASP A 59 -1.32 -14.28 -5.03
CA ASP A 59 -0.25 -13.33 -4.80
C ASP A 59 -0.77 -11.90 -4.97
N VAL A 60 -1.66 -11.71 -5.94
CA VAL A 60 -2.33 -10.42 -6.17
C VAL A 60 -3.22 -10.06 -4.98
N LEU A 61 -4.03 -11.01 -4.50
CA LEU A 61 -4.89 -10.82 -3.33
C LEU A 61 -4.06 -10.53 -2.07
N THR A 62 -2.98 -11.29 -1.85
CA THR A 62 -2.06 -11.08 -0.72
C THR A 62 -1.41 -9.70 -0.80
N TRP A 63 -0.96 -9.29 -1.98
CA TRP A 63 -0.38 -7.97 -2.22
C TRP A 63 -1.39 -6.84 -1.96
N MET A 64 -2.64 -6.97 -2.42
CA MET A 64 -3.70 -6.00 -2.12
C MET A 64 -4.02 -5.94 -0.63
N GLY A 65 -3.98 -7.07 0.08
CA GLY A 65 -4.18 -7.14 1.52
C GLY A 65 -3.13 -6.40 2.36
N GLN A 66 -1.96 -6.08 1.78
CA GLN A 66 -0.93 -5.27 2.43
C GLN A 66 -1.23 -3.76 2.36
N ALA A 67 -2.25 -3.34 1.61
CA ALA A 67 -2.60 -1.95 1.47
C ALA A 67 -3.01 -1.34 2.82
N VAL A 68 -2.26 -0.33 3.26
CA VAL A 68 -2.59 0.44 4.46
C VAL A 68 -3.65 1.49 4.08
N PRO A 69 -4.75 1.60 4.82
CA PRO A 69 -5.74 2.63 4.58
C PRO A 69 -5.08 4.01 4.68
N VAL A 70 -5.31 4.85 3.68
CA VAL A 70 -4.87 6.25 3.71
C VAL A 70 -5.78 6.98 4.70
N GLY A 71 -5.39 6.97 5.98
CA GLY A 71 -6.05 7.77 7.00
C GLY A 71 -5.89 9.28 6.75
N PRO A 72 -6.69 10.14 7.40
CA PRO A 72 -6.46 11.57 7.34
C PRO A 72 -5.03 11.83 7.84
N THR A 73 -4.17 12.34 6.95
CA THR A 73 -2.84 12.78 7.36
C THR A 73 -3.07 13.84 8.43
N GLY A 74 -2.73 13.53 9.67
CA GLY A 74 -2.87 14.48 10.77
C GLY A 74 -2.14 15.74 10.35
N ARG A 75 -2.89 16.80 10.02
CA ARG A 75 -2.29 18.09 9.65
C ARG A 75 -1.34 18.41 10.78
N ARG A 76 -0.04 18.56 10.48
CA ARG A 76 0.93 19.07 11.47
C ARG A 76 0.30 20.32 12.05
N ARG A 77 -0.11 20.29 13.33
CA ARG A 77 -0.63 21.49 13.99
C ARG A 77 0.45 22.55 13.80
N GLY A 78 0.04 23.70 13.28
CA GLY A 78 0.94 24.84 13.10
C GLY A 78 1.44 25.34 14.45
N ARG A 79 1.91 26.58 14.46
CA ARG A 79 2.30 27.26 15.70
C ARG A 79 1.22 27.05 16.79
N PRO A 80 1.58 26.64 18.02
CA PRO A 80 0.63 26.51 19.12
C PRO A 80 -0.19 27.78 19.27
N THR A 81 -1.48 27.62 19.55
CA THR A 81 -2.40 28.73 19.75
C THR A 81 -1.94 29.60 20.94
N LYS A 82 -2.39 30.86 20.98
CA LYS A 82 -2.07 31.78 22.10
C LYS A 82 -2.50 31.19 23.47
N ALA A 83 -3.61 30.45 23.49
CA ALA A 83 -4.10 29.74 24.67
C ALA A 83 -3.14 28.64 25.13
N GLU A 84 -2.66 27.79 24.21
CA GLU A 84 -1.67 26.75 24.51
C GLU A 84 -0.33 27.34 24.97
N GLN A 85 0.10 28.46 24.38
CA GLN A 85 1.31 29.17 24.81
C GLN A 85 1.17 29.70 26.25
N LEU A 86 0.02 30.31 26.58
CA LEU A 86 -0.25 30.81 27.92
C LEU A 86 -0.32 29.67 28.95
N ALA A 87 -0.94 28.54 28.60
CA ALA A 87 -1.00 27.36 29.45
C ALA A 87 0.41 26.80 29.73
N ARG A 88 1.29 26.75 28.71
CA ARG A 88 2.70 26.33 28.87
C ARG A 88 3.48 27.30 29.75
N ALA A 89 3.29 28.60 29.59
CA ALA A 89 3.95 29.61 30.41
C ALA A 89 3.55 29.50 31.89
N ARG A 90 2.26 29.27 32.17
CA ARG A 90 1.76 29.03 33.53
C ARG A 90 2.35 27.78 34.15
N LEU A 91 2.43 26.68 33.39
CA LEU A 91 3.01 25.43 33.87
C LEU A 91 4.51 25.61 34.21
N ALA A 92 5.26 26.28 33.34
CA ALA A 92 6.68 26.57 33.56
C ALA A 92 6.91 27.44 34.80
N ALA A 93 6.11 28.49 34.98
CA ALA A 93 6.17 29.34 36.17
C ALA A 93 5.83 28.58 37.46
N ALA A 94 4.85 27.66 37.41
CA ALA A 94 4.50 26.82 38.55
C ALA A 94 5.63 25.86 38.93
N ILE A 95 6.31 25.26 37.94
CA ILE A 95 7.47 24.38 38.17
C ILE A 95 8.64 25.17 38.77
N GLU A 96 8.92 26.37 38.26
CA GLU A 96 9.99 27.23 38.77
C GLU A 96 9.72 27.66 40.22
N SER A 97 8.47 27.96 40.56
CA SER A 97 8.08 28.37 41.92
C SER A 97 8.17 27.26 42.98
N GLN A 98 8.32 26.00 42.57
CA GLN A 98 8.43 24.84 43.46
C GLN A 98 9.88 24.37 43.66
N ARG A 99 10.85 25.10 43.11
CA ARG A 99 12.28 24.78 43.15
C ARG A 99 13.03 25.78 44.03
#